data_AF-A0A5Q3Q194-F1
#
_entry.id   AF-A0A5Q3Q194-F1
#
_cell.length_a   1.000
_cell.length_b   1.000
_cell.length_c   1.000
_cell.angle_alpha   90.00
_cell.angle_beta   90.00
_cell.angle_gamma   90.00
#
_symmetry.space_group_name_H-M   'P 1'
#
loop_
_entity.id
_entity.type
_entity.pdbx_description
1 polymer ?
#
loop_
_entity_poly.entity_id
_entity_poly.type
_entity_poly.pdbx_seq_one_letter_code
_entity_poly.pdbx_strand_id
1 'polypeptide(L)'
;MLTHLSLTLAEGMRLSRLSYTELWTRCLALGGSGTVAQLRRHVEGDECLDNHEHNIIAQALNETYLEQGRDHPVAYGHLHRPPDPS
;
A
#
# COMPACT_ATOMS: atom_id res chain seq x y z
N MET A 1 -6.56 -19.02 16.81
CA MET A 1 -5.46 -18.07 16.57
C MET A 1 -5.70 -17.50 15.17
N LEU A 2 -6.34 -16.31 15.07
CA LEU A 2 -6.64 -15.71 13.77
C LEU A 2 -5.34 -15.07 13.25
N THR A 3 -4.72 -15.68 12.25
CA THR A 3 -3.69 -15.02 11.45
C THR A 3 -4.35 -13.82 10.76
N HIS A 4 -3.99 -12.59 11.13
CA HIS A 4 -4.40 -11.41 10.37
C HIS A 4 -3.71 -11.50 9.00
N LEU A 5 -4.46 -11.85 7.97
CA LEU A 5 -3.97 -11.82 6.59
C LEU A 5 -3.71 -10.35 6.22
N SER A 6 -2.45 -10.01 5.97
CA SER A 6 -2.11 -8.68 5.46
C SER A 6 -2.56 -8.54 4.00
N LEU A 7 -3.18 -7.41 3.68
CA LEU A 7 -3.59 -7.04 2.34
C LEU A 7 -2.38 -6.52 1.54
N THR A 8 -2.38 -6.81 0.25
CA THR A 8 -1.48 -6.16 -0.71
C THR A 8 -1.90 -4.70 -0.93
N LEU A 9 -1.05 -3.89 -1.58
CA LEU A 9 -1.44 -2.53 -1.96
C LEU A 9 -2.67 -2.50 -2.86
N ALA A 10 -2.75 -3.41 -3.85
CA ALA A 10 -3.92 -3.54 -4.74
C ALA A 10 -5.21 -3.80 -3.97
N GLU A 11 -5.17 -4.76 -3.03
CA GLU A 11 -6.34 -5.12 -2.24
C GLU A 11 -6.71 -4.03 -1.24
N GLY A 12 -5.69 -3.43 -0.59
CA GLY A 12 -5.84 -2.27 0.27
C GLY A 12 -6.47 -1.09 -0.47
N MET A 13 -6.09 -0.84 -1.71
CA MET A 13 -6.65 0.22 -2.55
C MET A 13 -8.10 -0.07 -2.94
N ARG A 14 -8.38 -1.29 -3.41
CA ARG A 14 -9.73 -1.71 -3.83
C ARG A 14 -10.76 -1.58 -2.70
N LEU A 15 -10.35 -1.87 -1.47
CA LEU A 15 -11.21 -1.86 -0.29
C LEU A 15 -11.28 -0.50 0.43
N SER A 16 -10.34 0.42 0.20
CA SER A 16 -10.31 1.73 0.88
C SER A 16 -11.36 2.71 0.35
N ARG A 17 -11.88 2.47 -0.86
CA ARG A 17 -12.77 3.37 -1.63
C ARG A 17 -12.14 4.70 -2.04
N LEU A 18 -10.82 4.84 -1.92
CA LEU A 18 -10.09 5.98 -2.45
C LEU A 18 -9.98 5.89 -3.98
N SER A 19 -9.93 7.05 -4.62
CA SER A 19 -9.39 7.21 -5.96
C SER A 19 -7.85 7.25 -5.91
N TYR A 20 -7.19 6.92 -7.03
CA TYR A 20 -5.73 7.00 -7.12
C TYR A 20 -5.20 8.43 -6.83
N THR A 21 -5.96 9.46 -7.19
CA THR A 21 -5.61 10.85 -6.91
C THR A 21 -5.65 11.15 -5.40
N GLU A 22 -6.68 10.67 -4.69
CA GLU A 22 -6.76 10.86 -3.23
C GLU A 22 -5.65 10.11 -2.50
N LEU A 23 -5.37 8.87 -2.90
CA LEU A 23 -4.27 8.10 -2.34
C LEU A 23 -2.92 8.81 -2.61
N TRP A 24 -2.72 9.33 -3.81
CA TRP A 24 -1.54 10.11 -4.15
C TRP A 24 -1.40 11.38 -3.29
N THR A 25 -2.48 12.15 -3.09
CA THR A 25 -2.45 13.33 -2.22
C THR A 25 -2.06 12.98 -0.79
N ARG A 26 -2.56 11.85 -0.26
CA ARG A 26 -2.14 11.34 1.06
C ARG A 26 -0.66 10.93 1.07
N CYS A 27 -0.16 10.29 0.02
CA CYS A 27 1.25 9.93 -0.10
C CYS A 27 2.15 11.18 -0.10
N LEU A 28 1.76 12.26 -0.80
CA LEU A 28 2.50 13.53 -0.79
C LEU A 28 2.61 14.13 0.62
N ALA A 29 1.56 14.03 1.43
CA ALA A 29 1.56 14.51 2.82
C ALA A 29 2.53 13.72 3.72
N LEU A 30 2.86 12.49 3.34
CA LEU A 30 3.82 11.61 4.03
C LEU A 30 5.25 11.70 3.46
N GLY A 31 5.48 12.61 2.50
CA GLY A 31 6.79 12.79 1.87
C GLY A 31 7.03 11.95 0.61
N GLY A 32 6.00 11.29 0.08
CA GLY A 32 6.05 10.59 -1.21
C GLY A 32 6.38 11.55 -2.35
N SER A 33 7.12 11.06 -3.35
CA SER A 33 7.67 11.91 -4.43
C SER A 33 7.20 11.51 -5.82
N GLY A 34 6.54 10.36 -5.96
CA GLY A 34 6.06 9.83 -7.23
C GLY A 34 4.88 10.60 -7.85
N THR A 35 4.68 10.37 -9.14
CA THR A 35 3.48 10.80 -9.86
C THR A 35 2.30 9.86 -9.60
N VAL A 36 1.06 10.34 -9.82
CA VAL A 36 -0.16 9.50 -9.76
C VAL A 36 -0.03 8.26 -10.66
N ALA A 37 0.61 8.39 -11.83
CA ALA A 37 0.79 7.28 -12.78
C ALA A 37 1.75 6.22 -12.24
N GLN A 38 2.88 6.62 -11.64
CA GLN A 38 3.83 5.70 -11.00
C GLN A 38 3.19 4.99 -9.81
N LEU A 39 2.46 5.73 -8.97
CA LEU A 39 1.71 5.15 -7.85
C LEU A 39 0.71 4.10 -8.34
N ARG A 40 -0.06 4.41 -9.38
CA ARG A 40 -1.02 3.48 -9.97
C ARG A 40 -0.35 2.19 -10.45
N ARG A 41 0.71 2.32 -11.27
CA ARG A 41 1.47 1.14 -11.75
C ARG A 41 2.04 0.32 -10.60
N HIS A 42 2.50 0.98 -9.54
CA HIS A 42 3.01 0.27 -8.36
C HIS A 42 1.92 -0.50 -7.61
N VAL A 43 0.76 0.12 -7.38
CA VAL A 43 -0.38 -0.52 -6.74
C VAL A 43 -0.90 -1.70 -7.57
N GLU A 44 -0.93 -1.56 -8.91
CA GLU A 44 -1.38 -2.59 -9.85
C GLU A 44 -0.33 -3.71 -10.06
N GLY A 45 0.91 -3.51 -9.61
CA GLY A 45 2.00 -4.49 -9.72
C GLY A 45 2.78 -4.43 -11.05
N ASP A 46 2.52 -3.42 -11.88
CA ASP A 46 3.17 -3.21 -13.18
C ASP A 46 4.58 -2.57 -13.04
N GLU A 47 4.86 -1.93 -11.91
CA GLU A 47 6.14 -1.29 -11.61
C GLU A 47 6.53 -1.54 -10.16
N CYS A 48 7.79 -1.86 -9.90
CA CYS A 48 8.31 -1.95 -8.53
C CYS A 48 9.03 -0.66 -8.18
N LEU A 49 8.33 0.27 -7.51
CA LEU A 49 8.97 1.36 -6.79
C LEU A 49 9.81 0.77 -5.65
N ASP A 50 10.75 1.54 -5.13
CA ASP A 50 11.58 1.08 -4.03
C ASP A 50 10.76 0.82 -2.75
N ASN A 51 11.38 0.16 -1.78
CA ASN A 51 10.74 -0.17 -0.51
C ASN A 51 10.24 1.05 0.25
N HIS A 52 10.83 2.24 0.03
CA HIS A 52 10.43 3.45 0.72
C HIS A 52 9.09 3.96 0.19
N GLU A 53 8.95 4.09 -1.13
CA GLU A 53 7.69 4.48 -1.79
C GLU A 53 6.59 3.43 -1.52
N HIS A 54 6.93 2.13 -1.52
CA HIS A 54 5.99 1.08 -1.13
C HIS A 54 5.43 1.30 0.28
N ASN A 55 6.32 1.58 1.25
CA ASN A 55 5.93 1.80 2.64
C ASN A 55 5.10 3.07 2.82
N ILE A 56 5.34 4.11 2.04
CA ILE A 56 4.52 5.33 2.04
C ILE A 56 3.09 5.02 1.56
N ILE A 57 2.95 4.24 0.49
CA ILE A 57 1.63 3.86 -0.04
C ILE A 57 0.89 2.96 0.98
N ALA A 58 1.60 2.00 1.58
CA ALA A 58 1.06 1.17 2.65
C ALA A 58 0.62 2.00 3.86
N GLN A 59 1.44 2.97 4.29
CA GLN A 59 1.12 3.90 5.38
C GLN A 59 -0.15 4.70 5.08
N ALA A 60 -0.25 5.32 3.90
CA ALA A 60 -1.41 6.12 3.52
C ALA A 60 -2.73 5.31 3.53
N LEU A 61 -2.66 4.06 3.07
CA LEU A 61 -3.81 3.14 3.13
C LEU A 61 -4.14 2.74 4.57
N ASN A 62 -3.14 2.44 5.40
CA ASN A 62 -3.35 2.08 6.80
C ASN A 62 -3.92 3.24 7.63
N GLU A 63 -3.49 4.48 7.40
CA GLU A 63 -4.10 5.67 8.02
C GLU A 63 -5.56 5.81 7.61
N THR A 64 -5.89 5.55 6.34
CA THR A 64 -7.28 5.56 5.85
C THR A 64 -8.12 4.48 6.54
N TYR A 65 -7.56 3.30 6.80
CA TYR A 65 -8.25 2.26 7.55
C TYR A 65 -8.43 2.61 9.02
N LEU A 66 -7.43 3.24 9.64
CA LEU A 66 -7.50 3.71 11.01
C LEU A 66 -8.58 4.78 11.19
N GLU A 67 -8.69 5.73 10.25
CA GLU A 67 -9.78 6.73 10.20
C GLU A 67 -11.17 6.08 10.12
N GLN A 68 -11.27 4.89 9.53
CA GLN A 68 -12.50 4.10 9.42
C GLN A 68 -12.76 3.20 10.65
N GLY A 69 -11.92 3.28 11.69
CA GLY A 69 -12.00 2.42 12.88
C GLY A 69 -11.60 0.97 12.61
N ARG A 70 -10.86 0.71 11.54
CA ARG A 70 -10.29 -0.59 11.19
C ARG A 70 -8.82 -0.65 11.63
N ASP A 71 -8.25 -1.85 11.63
CA ASP A 71 -6.83 -2.07 11.92
C ASP A 71 -5.93 -1.52 10.79
N HIS A 72 -4.64 -1.85 10.77
CA HIS A 72 -3.67 -1.52 9.71
C HIS A 72 -3.39 -2.73 8.78
N PRO A 73 -4.36 -3.13 7.94
CA PRO A 73 -4.27 -4.41 7.26
C PRO A 73 -3.27 -4.43 6.10
N VAL A 74 -2.79 -3.29 5.59
CA VAL A 74 -1.93 -3.25 4.40
C VAL A 74 -0.48 -3.52 4.75
N ALA A 75 0.12 -4.46 4.03
CA ALA A 75 1.50 -4.88 4.21
C ALA A 75 2.50 -3.78 3.82
N TYR A 76 3.54 -3.63 4.63
CA TYR A 76 4.77 -2.94 4.26
C TYR A 76 5.69 -3.91 3.49
N GLY A 77 6.74 -3.38 2.84
CA GLY A 77 7.66 -4.11 1.94
C GLY A 77 8.50 -5.24 2.55
N HIS A 78 8.16 -5.71 3.75
CA HIS A 78 8.86 -6.77 4.49
C HIS A 78 8.04 -8.04 4.74
N LEU A 79 6.97 -8.30 3.99
CA LEU A 79 6.49 -9.69 3.81
C LEU A 79 7.24 -10.35 2.65
N HIS A 80 8.53 -10.57 2.85
CA HIS A 80 9.37 -11.40 1.99
C HIS A 80 8.80 -12.82 1.95
N ARG A 81 8.18 -13.23 0.84
CA ARG A 81 7.98 -14.66 0.56
C ARG A 81 9.38 -15.27 0.37
N PRO A 82 9.79 -16.28 1.15
CA PRO A 82 11.06 -16.95 0.89
C PRO A 82 11.07 -17.45 -0.57
N PRO A 83 12.22 -17.41 -1.26
CA PRO A 83 12.33 -18.03 -2.57
C PRO A 83 11.92 -19.50 -2.44
N ASP A 84 11.10 -19.96 -3.38
CA ASP A 84 10.66 -21.35 -3.45
C ASP A 84 11.91 -22.24 -3.48
N PRO A 85 12.13 -23.17 -2.53
CA PRO A 85 13.27 -24.05 -2.57
C PRO A 85 13.14 -24.94 -3.83
N SER A 86 14.02 -24.70 -4.80
CA SER A 86 14.22 -25.58 -5.95
C SER A 86 14.79 -26.93 -5.53
#